data_AF-A0A350H9J4-F1
#
_entry.id   AF-A0A350H9J4-F1
#
_cell.length_a   1.000
_cell.length_b   1.000
_cell.length_c   1.000
_cell.angle_alpha   90.00
_cell.angle_beta   90.00
_cell.angle_gamma   90.00
#
_symmetry.space_group_name_H-M   'P 1'
#
loop_
_entity.id
_entity.type
_entity.pdbx_description
1 polymer ?
#
loop_
_entity_poly.entity_id
_entity_poly.type
_entity_poly.pdbx_seq_one_letter_code
_entity_poly.pdbx_strand_id
1 'polypeptide(L)' 'MFEEIIEYIKINKMVSLSEVMRKFKIDREMIIHILKYAEKTHHIKIRIDKNEKITCSSCPMRKK' A
#
# COMPACT_ATOMS: atom_id res chain seq x y z
N MET A 1 1.56 1.50 -12.91
CA MET A 1 0.30 1.66 -12.14
C MET A 1 0.26 0.84 -10.84
N PHE A 2 0.14 -0.50 -10.86
CA PHE A 2 0.09 -1.31 -9.62
C PHE A 2 1.37 -1.19 -8.78
N GLU A 3 2.55 -1.30 -9.42
CA GLU A 3 3.83 -1.19 -8.74
C GLU A 3 4.12 0.20 -8.16
N GLU A 4 3.67 1.28 -8.82
CA GLU A 4 3.84 2.65 -8.31
C GLU A 4 3.09 2.88 -7.00
N ILE A 5 1.87 2.33 -6.88
CA ILE A 5 1.08 2.44 -5.65
C ILE A 5 1.75 1.64 -4.53
N ILE A 6 2.25 0.46 -4.85
CA ILE A 6 3.00 -0.39 -3.91
C ILE A 6 4.30 0.31 -3.48
N GLU A 7 5.04 0.93 -4.40
CA GLU A 7 6.25 1.69 -4.09
C GLU A 7 5.94 2.93 -3.24
N TYR A 8 4.84 3.64 -3.54
CA TYR A 8 4.38 4.75 -2.72
C TYR A 8 4.09 4.34 -1.28
N ILE A 9 3.37 3.23 -1.07
CA ILE A 9 3.07 2.68 0.26
C ILE A 9 4.37 2.22 0.96
N LYS A 10 5.29 1.60 0.21
CA LYS A 10 6.62 1.17 0.71
C LYS A 10 7.45 2.35 1.21
N ILE A 11 7.53 3.44 0.45
CA ILE A 11 8.34 4.62 0.78
C ILE A 11 7.80 5.31 2.02
N ASN A 12 6.48 5.52 2.08
CA ASN A 12 5.86 6.29 3.15
C ASN A 12 5.65 5.48 4.44
N LYS A 13 5.74 4.13 4.40
CA LYS A 13 5.54 3.15 5.49
C LYS A 13 4.14 3.13 6.12
N MET A 14 3.53 4.30 6.28
CA MET A 14 2.19 4.53 6.78
C MET A 14 1.54 5.62 5.93
N VAL A 15 0.44 5.30 5.26
CA VAL A 15 -0.35 6.25 4.47
C VAL A 15 -1.82 6.07 4.79
N SER A 16 -2.59 7.15 4.69
CA SER A 16 -4.04 7.06 4.84
C SER A 16 -4.66 6.51 3.55
N LEU A 17 -5.65 5.63 3.66
CA LEU A 17 -6.39 5.08 2.52
C LEU A 17 -6.93 6.21 1.63
N SER A 18 -7.52 7.24 2.23
CA SER A 18 -8.06 8.40 1.52
C SER A 18 -6.99 9.19 0.75
N GLU A 19 -5.76 9.22 1.25
CA GLU A 19 -4.64 9.88 0.57
C GLU A 19 -4.25 9.11 -0.70
N VAL A 20 -4.13 7.79 -0.60
CA VAL A 20 -3.86 6.91 -1.75
C VAL A 20 -5.00 7.01 -2.77
N MET A 21 -6.26 6.98 -2.31
CA MET A 21 -7.42 7.15 -3.18
C MET A 21 -7.39 8.49 -3.92
N ARG A 22 -7.12 9.60 -3.23
CA ARG A 22 -7.04 10.94 -3.86
C ARG A 22 -5.87 11.05 -4.82
N LYS A 23 -4.70 10.53 -4.44
CA LYS A 23 -3.47 10.66 -5.22
C LYS A 23 -3.53 9.87 -6.52
N PHE A 24 -4.04 8.64 -6.46
CA PHE A 24 -4.10 7.74 -7.60
C PHE A 24 -5.47 7.72 -8.29
N LYS A 25 -6.46 8.47 -7.76
CA LYS A 25 -7.84 8.52 -8.26
C LYS A 25 -8.45 7.12 -8.43
N ILE A 26 -8.30 6.30 -7.40
CA ILE A 26 -8.79 4.92 -7.37
C ILE A 26 -9.67 4.68 -6.15
N ASP A 27 -10.60 3.74 -6.30
CA ASP A 27 -11.49 3.34 -5.23
C ASP A 27 -10.83 2.40 -4.22
N ARG A 28 -11.46 2.29 -3.06
CA ARG A 28 -11.04 1.42 -1.97
C ARG A 28 -10.88 -0.04 -2.41
N GLU A 29 -11.80 -0.55 -3.23
CA GLU A 29 -11.75 -1.94 -3.71
C GLU A 29 -10.50 -2.20 -4.56
N MET A 30 -10.16 -1.26 -5.43
CA MET A 30 -8.93 -1.30 -6.23
C MET A 30 -7.70 -1.34 -5.32
N ILE A 31 -7.66 -0.50 -4.28
CA ILE A 31 -6.58 -0.49 -3.30
C ILE A 31 -6.46 -1.84 -2.60
N ILE A 32 -7.56 -2.40 -2.09
CA ILE A 32 -7.56 -3.72 -1.45
C ILE A 32 -7.04 -4.79 -2.40
N HIS A 33 -7.41 -4.73 -3.68
CA HIS A 33 -6.90 -5.64 -4.70
C HIS A 33 -5.39 -5.48 -4.91
N ILE A 34 -4.90 -4.24 -5.01
CA ILE A 34 -3.47 -3.91 -5.10
C ILE A 34 -2.72 -4.46 -3.87
N LEU A 35 -3.26 -4.27 -2.67
CA LEU A 35 -2.64 -4.75 -1.43
C LEU A 35 -2.52 -6.27 -1.43
N LYS A 36 -3.60 -6.99 -1.75
CA LYS A 36 -3.58 -8.47 -1.86
C LYS A 36 -2.60 -8.96 -2.91
N TYR A 37 -2.53 -8.27 -4.05
CA TYR A 37 -1.53 -8.55 -5.08
C TYR A 37 -0.12 -8.39 -4.50
N ALA A 38 0.15 -7.28 -3.81
CA ALA A 38 1.45 -6.99 -3.22
C ALA A 38 1.87 -8.03 -2.17
N GLU A 39 0.94 -8.49 -1.33
CA GLU A 39 1.21 -9.57 -0.36
C GLU A 39 1.62 -10.87 -1.05
N LYS A 40 0.97 -11.21 -2.17
CA LYS A 40 1.26 -12.44 -2.93
C LYS A 40 2.54 -12.37 -3.75
N THR A 41 2.81 -11.24 -4.42
CA THR A 41 3.92 -11.14 -5.39
C THR A 41 5.22 -10.62 -4.78
N HIS A 42 5.13 -9.75 -3.77
CA HIS A 42 6.30 -9.12 -3.15
C HIS A 42 6.56 -9.60 -1.72
N HIS A 43 5.78 -10.56 -1.20
CA HIS A 43 5.90 -11.11 0.16
C HIS A 43 5.91 -10.03 1.26
N ILE A 44 5.28 -8.88 1.00
CA ILE A 44 5.19 -7.75 1.93
C ILE A 44 3.88 -7.84 2.69
N LYS A 45 3.92 -7.73 4.02
CA LYS A 45 2.71 -7.64 4.85
C LYS A 45 2.21 -6.21 4.90
N ILE A 46 1.04 -5.96 4.30
CA ILE A 46 0.37 -4.66 4.35
C ILE A 46 -0.97 -4.83 5.06
N ARG A 47 -1.27 -3.96 6.02
CA ARG A 47 -2.51 -3.99 6.78
C ARG A 47 -3.23 -2.65 6.68
N ILE A 48 -4.55 -2.70 6.74
CA ILE A 48 -5.38 -1.51 6.91
C ILE A 48 -5.91 -1.52 8.34
N ASP A 49 -5.59 -0.47 9.09
CA ASP A 49 -6.08 -0.26 10.44
C ASP A 49 -7.52 0.25 10.47
N LYS A 50 -8.16 0.20 11.64
CA LYS A 50 -9.55 0.69 11.83
C LYS A 50 -9.71 2.18 11.49
N ASN A 51 -8.63 2.94 11.55
CA ASN A 51 -8.56 4.35 11.17
C ASN A 51 -8.27 4.56 9.67
N GLU A 52 -8.48 3.52 8.85
CA GLU A 52 -8.21 3.53 7.41
C GLU A 52 -6.76 3.89 7.06
N LYS A 53 -5.81 3.52 7.94
CA LYS A 53 -4.38 3.69 7.70
C LYS A 53 -3.79 2.42 7.13
N ILE A 54 -3.14 2.54 5.98
CA ILE A 54 -2.38 1.48 5.33
C ILE A 54 -0.98 1.49 5.94
N THR A 55 -0.60 0.43 6.63
CA THR A 55 0.73 0.24 7.23
C THR A 55 1.42 -0.95 6.59
N CYS A 56 2.68 -0.77 6.20
CA CYS A 56 3.51 -1.88 5.73
C CYS A 56 4.45 -2.36 6.83
N SER A 57 4.20 -3.55 7.37
CA SER A 57 4.96 -4.12 8.48
C SER A 57 6.22 -4.88 8.04
N SER A 58 6.27 -5.36 6.80
CA SER A 58 7.39 -6.17 6.28
C SER A 58 7.91 -5.66 4.94
N CYS A 59 7.82 -4.35 4.68
CA CYS A 59 8.42 -3.77 3.50
C CYS A 59 9.95 -3.85 3.60
N PRO A 60 10.64 -4.59 2.71
CA PRO A 60 12.10 -4.57 2.68
C PRO A 60 12.53 -3.14 2.41
N MET A 61 13.32 -2.57 3.32
CA MET A 61 13.95 -1.27 3.07
C MET A 61 14.70 -1.38 1.76
N ARG A 62 14.48 -0.43 0.84
CA ARG A 62 15.43 -0.18 -0.25
C ARG A 62 16.77 0.02 0.45
N LYS A 63 17.67 -0.98 0.40
CA LYS A 63 19.05 -0.79 0.83
C LYS A 63 19.56 0.35 -0.05
N LYS A 64 19.83 1.46 0.62
CA LYS A 64 20.29 2.72 0.04
C LYS A 64 21.58 2.49 -0.73
#